data_AF-G7TE22-F1
#
_entry.id   AF-G7TE22-F1
#
_cell.length_a   1.000
_cell.length_b   1.000
_cell.length_c   1.000
_cell.angle_alpha   90.00
_cell.angle_beta   90.00
_cell.angle_gamma   90.00
#
_symmetry.space_group_name_H-M   'P 1'
#
loop_
_entity.id
_entity.type
_entity.pdbx_description
1 polymer ?
#
loop_
_entity_poly.entity_id
_entity_poly.type
_entity_poly.pdbx_seq_one_letter_code
_entity_poly.pdbx_strand_id
1 'polypeptide(L)' 'MSRSDIADHLGLTVEAVSRTFTKLRRQQLIALPQRHLVQILDYAALRRLAGDTV' A
#
# COMPACT_ATOMS: atom_id res chain seq x y z
N MET A 1 7.51 -7.82 -6.83
CA MET A 1 7.91 -6.40 -6.87
C MET A 1 8.47 -5.99 -5.52
N SER A 2 9.64 -5.36 -5.52
CA SER A 2 10.21 -4.69 -4.36
C SER A 2 9.52 -3.33 -4.14
N ARG A 3 9.67 -2.72 -2.96
CA ARG A 3 9.16 -1.35 -2.71
C ARG A 3 9.82 -0.32 -3.62
N SER A 4 11.05 -0.60 -4.07
CA SER A 4 11.79 0.22 -5.03
C SER A 4 11.14 0.14 -6.41
N ASP A 5 10.80 -1.06 -6.88
CA ASP A 5 10.12 -1.23 -8.17
C ASP A 5 8.79 -0.45 -8.22
N ILE A 6 8.05 -0.43 -7.10
CA ILE A 6 6.79 0.32 -6.97
C ILE A 6 7.05 1.83 -7.01
N ALA A 7 8.09 2.28 -6.32
CA ALA A 7 8.48 3.69 -6.29
C ALA A 7 8.89 4.17 -7.68
N ASP A 8 9.76 3.41 -8.35
CA ASP A 8 10.22 3.68 -9.72
C ASP A 8 9.07 3.66 -10.72
N HIS A 9 8.14 2.70 -10.60
CA HIS A 9 6.97 2.62 -11.47
C HIS A 9 5.99 3.80 -11.31
N LEU A 10 5.84 4.32 -10.08
CA LEU A 10 4.94 5.43 -9.78
C LEU A 10 5.62 6.81 -9.88
N GLY A 11 6.92 6.86 -10.16
CA GLY A 11 7.71 8.10 -10.09
C GLY A 11 7.77 8.71 -8.68
N LEU A 12 7.62 7.88 -7.65
CA LEU A 12 7.65 8.27 -6.24
C LEU A 12 8.97 7.83 -5.60
N THR A 13 9.26 8.34 -4.39
CA THR A 13 10.40 7.83 -3.62
C THR A 13 10.02 6.60 -2.80
N VAL A 14 11.00 5.73 -2.54
CA VAL A 14 10.82 4.52 -1.73
C VAL A 14 10.31 4.87 -0.32
N GLU A 15 10.73 6.01 0.24
CA GLU A 15 10.26 6.51 1.54
C GLU A 15 8.78 6.89 1.50
N ALA A 16 8.31 7.51 0.40
CA ALA A 16 6.90 7.84 0.24
C ALA A 16 6.05 6.56 0.20
N VAL A 17 6.46 5.56 -0.60
CA VAL A 17 5.79 4.25 -0.66
C VAL A 17 5.80 3.58 0.71
N SER A 18 6.95 3.55 1.39
CA SER A 18 7.09 2.94 2.72
C SER A 18 6.19 3.59 3.77
N ARG A 19 6.09 4.93 3.78
CA ARG A 19 5.19 5.68 4.67
C ARG A 19 3.72 5.34 4.41
N THR A 20 3.30 5.31 3.14
CA THR A 20 1.93 4.96 2.77
C THR A 20 1.58 3.53 3.19
N PHE A 21 2.45 2.55 2.91
CA PHE A 21 2.25 1.17 3.32
C PHE A 21 2.17 1.00 4.84
N THR A 22 3.01 1.72 5.59
CA THR A 22 2.98 1.71 7.06
C THR A 22 1.66 2.29 7.57
N LYS A 23 1.16 3.37 6.96
CA LYS A 23 -0.14 3.97 7.31
C LYS A 23 -1.29 2.99 7.05
N LEU A 24 -1.34 2.36 5.87
CA LEU A 24 -2.36 1.38 5.52
C LEU A 24 -2.33 0.15 6.46
N ARG A 25 -1.13 -0.32 6.83
CA ARG A 25 -0.97 -1.39 7.82
C ARG A 25 -1.49 -0.98 9.20
N ARG A 26 -1.16 0.23 9.65
CA ARG A 26 -1.63 0.76 10.94
C ARG A 26 -3.14 0.90 10.98
N GLN A 27 -3.75 1.21 9.84
CA GLN A 27 -5.21 1.27 9.68
C GLN A 27 -5.86 -0.11 9.51
N GLN A 28 -5.10 -1.22 9.62
CA GLN A 28 -5.58 -2.59 9.44
C GLN A 28 -6.23 -2.84 8.07
N LEU A 29 -5.84 -2.09 7.05
CA LEU A 29 -6.35 -2.21 5.68
C LEU A 29 -5.57 -3.24 4.88
N ILE A 30 -4.27 -3.35 5.18
CA ILE A 30 -3.37 -4.34 4.60
C ILE A 30 -2.54 -5.00 5.70
N ALA A 31 -2.19 -6.26 5.48
CA ALA A 31 -1.16 -6.96 6.22
C ALA A 31 0.09 -7.15 5.34
N LEU A 32 1.25 -7.17 5.98
CA LEU A 32 2.55 -7.37 5.35
C LEU A 32 3.22 -8.58 6.02
N PRO A 33 2.76 -9.81 5.75
CA PRO A 33 3.35 -11.00 6.33
C PRO A 33 4.79 -11.25 5.87
N GLN A 34 5.16 -10.76 4.67
CA GLN A 34 6.52 -10.83 4.13
C GLN A 34 6.90 -9.52 3.44
N ARG A 35 8.20 -9.28 3.22
CA ARG A 35 8.71 -8.05 2.59
C ARG A 35 8.14 -7.78 1.19
N HIS A 36 7.80 -8.84 0.46
CA HIS A 36 7.30 -8.79 -0.91
C HIS A 36 5.86 -9.27 -1.04
N LEU A 37 5.18 -9.54 0.07
CA LEU A 37 3.81 -10.04 0.09
C LEU A 37 2.91 -9.07 0.86
N VAL A 38 1.88 -8.59 0.17
CA VAL A 38 0.89 -7.68 0.69
C VAL A 38 -0.43 -8.41 0.67
N GLN A 39 -1.09 -8.50 1.82
CA GLN A 39 -2.40 -9.10 1.93
C GLN A 39 -3.41 -7.99 2.17
N ILE A 40 -4.46 -7.93 1.36
CA ILE A 40 -5.54 -6.96 1.54
C ILE A 40 -6.51 -7.52 2.58
N LEU A 41 -6.71 -6.78 3.66
CA LEU A 41 -7.66 -7.15 4.71
C LEU A 41 -9.04 -6.54 4.45
N ASP A 42 -9.07 -5.27 4.01
CA ASP A 42 -10.30 -4.57 3.69
C ASP A 42 -10.18 -3.87 2.33
N TYR A 43 -10.67 -4.56 1.30
CA TYR A 43 -10.66 -4.05 -0.06
C TYR A 43 -11.57 -2.84 -0.24
N ALA A 44 -12.75 -2.83 0.40
CA ALA A 44 -13.72 -1.75 0.27
C ALA A 44 -13.20 -0.44 0.87
N ALA A 45 -12.55 -0.50 2.03
CA ALA A 45 -11.91 0.66 2.63
C ALA A 45 -10.70 1.17 1.82
N LEU A 46 -9.88 0.28 1.25
CA LEU A 46 -8.80 0.70 0.34
C LEU A 46 -9.36 1.42 -0.89
N ARG A 47 -10.45 0.91 -1.45
CA ARG A 47 -11.10 1.47 -2.63
C ARG A 47 -11.65 2.88 -2.37
N ARG A 48 -12.29 3.08 -1.22
CA ARG A 48 -12.70 4.42 -0.74
C ARG A 48 -11.52 5.38 -0.59
N LEU A 49 -10.39 4.92 -0.05
CA LEU A 49 -9.18 5.75 0.11
C LEU A 49 -8.52 6.10 -1.23
N ALA A 50 -8.65 5.23 -2.23
CA ALA A 50 -8.19 5.49 -3.59
C ALA A 50 -9.08 6.50 -4.34
N GLY A 51 -10.16 6.98 -3.71
CA GLY A 51 -11.11 7.91 -4.32
C GLY A 51 -12.11 7.23 -5.25
N ASP A 52 -12.17 5.90 -5.25
CA ASP A 52 -13.10 5.14 -6.08
C ASP A 52 -14.46 5.07 -5.35
N THR A 53 -15.24 6.13 -5.52
CA THR A 53 -16.65 6.24 -5.12
C THR A 53 -17.52 5.59 -6.20
N VAL A 54 -17.84 4.31 -6.03
CA VAL A 54 -18.90 3.61 -6.76
C VAL A 54 -19.76 2.84 -5.76
#